data_AF-A0AAV7ZYA0-F1
#
_entry.id   AF-A0AAV7ZYA0-F1
#
_cell.length_a   1.000
_cell.length_b   1.000
_cell.length_c   1.000
_cell.angle_alpha   90.00
_cell.angle_beta   90.00
_cell.angle_gamma   90.00
#
_symmetry.space_group_name_H-M   'P 1'
#
loop_
_entity.id
_entity.type
_entity.pdbx_description
1 polymer ?
#
loop_
_entity_poly.entity_id
_entity_poly.type
_entity_poly.pdbx_seq_one_letter_code
_entity_poly.pdbx_strand_id
1 'polypeptide(L)'
;MTNEGPFPLSSVKFFLRDISRGMIKSWEEVFSDVSNFDISYGDYFGKTADAIISPANSFGSMDGGVDQRITDYFGWQLQDRLREKIQNSLHGELPVGKAYIIDTRTKFSKIKYCISAPTMRVPKDVSTSMKAYLAFRACLIAIEEHNKRAFQESENEKKKKKKKKIY
;
A
#
# COMPACT_ATOMS: atom_id res chain seq x y z
N MET A 1 -11.70 -9.61 25.62
CA MET A 1 -10.45 -8.97 25.16
C MET A 1 -10.36 -9.21 23.67
N THR A 2 -10.57 -8.18 22.85
CA THR A 2 -10.53 -8.33 21.39
C THR A 2 -9.09 -8.63 20.97
N ASN A 3 -8.92 -9.58 20.06
CA ASN A 3 -7.64 -10.14 19.61
C ASN A 3 -6.89 -9.18 18.66
N GLU A 4 -7.15 -7.87 18.79
CA GLU A 4 -6.62 -6.87 17.88
C GLU A 4 -5.26 -6.41 18.40
N GLY A 5 -4.23 -6.52 17.54
CA GLY A 5 -2.88 -6.07 17.86
C GLY A 5 -2.82 -4.56 18.13
N PRO A 6 -1.64 -4.02 18.48
CA PRO A 6 -1.47 -2.62 18.89
C PRO A 6 -1.80 -1.58 17.82
N PHE A 7 -2.01 -2.01 16.57
CA PHE A 7 -2.39 -1.17 15.43
C PHE A 7 -3.43 -1.88 14.56
N PRO A 8 -4.70 -1.89 14.98
CA PRO A 8 -5.77 -2.46 14.18
C PRO A 8 -5.99 -1.64 12.90
N LEU A 9 -6.58 -2.24 11.87
CA LEU A 9 -6.91 -1.50 10.64
C LEU A 9 -7.86 -0.33 10.91
N SER A 10 -8.66 -0.39 11.98
CA SER A 10 -9.52 0.71 12.43
C SER A 10 -8.74 1.97 12.84
N SER A 11 -7.46 1.86 13.20
CA SER A 11 -6.60 3.02 13.48
C SER A 11 -5.89 3.58 12.25
N VAL A 12 -6.01 2.92 11.09
CA VAL A 12 -5.42 3.38 9.83
C VAL A 12 -6.45 4.23 9.09
N LYS A 13 -6.05 5.44 8.65
CA LYS A 13 -6.90 6.27 7.80
C LYS A 13 -6.66 5.95 6.32
N PHE A 14 -7.72 5.61 5.60
CA PHE A 14 -7.69 5.32 4.17
C PHE A 14 -8.22 6.51 3.38
N PHE A 15 -7.51 6.90 2.32
CA PHE A 15 -7.97 7.91 1.38
C PHE A 15 -8.31 7.23 0.05
N LEU A 16 -9.58 7.19 -0.31
CA LEU A 16 -10.03 6.72 -1.63
C LEU A 16 -10.25 7.92 -2.53
N ARG A 17 -9.44 8.03 -3.58
CA ARG A 17 -9.45 9.18 -4.48
C ARG A 17 -9.47 8.72 -5.92
N ASP A 18 -10.38 9.32 -6.68
CA ASP A 18 -10.53 9.07 -8.10
C ASP A 18 -11.04 10.32 -8.81
N ILE A 19 -10.83 10.39 -10.12
CA ILE A 19 -11.37 11.42 -11.01
C ILE A 19 -12.76 11.04 -11.56
N SER A 20 -13.21 9.81 -11.34
CA SER A 20 -14.54 9.34 -11.70
C SER A 20 -15.54 9.68 -10.59
N ARG A 21 -16.44 10.64 -10.87
CA ARG A 21 -17.54 10.97 -9.94
C ARG A 21 -18.45 9.78 -9.65
N GLY A 22 -18.63 8.89 -10.63
CA GLY A 22 -19.38 7.65 -10.43
C GLY A 22 -18.72 6.74 -9.40
N MET A 23 -17.38 6.62 -9.45
CA MET A 23 -16.64 5.84 -8.46
C MET A 23 -16.71 6.45 -7.06
N ILE A 24 -16.60 7.77 -6.96
CA ILE A 24 -16.76 8.50 -5.69
C ILE A 24 -18.12 8.18 -5.07
N LYS A 25 -19.21 8.32 -5.83
CA LYS A 25 -20.55 8.01 -5.35
C LYS A 25 -20.69 6.56 -4.88
N SER A 26 -20.19 5.60 -5.66
CA SER A 26 -20.23 4.19 -5.28
C SER A 26 -19.46 3.90 -3.99
N TRP A 27 -18.30 4.54 -3.78
CA TRP A 27 -17.56 4.39 -2.54
C TRP A 27 -18.26 5.05 -1.35
N GLU A 28 -18.89 6.21 -1.53
CA GLU A 28 -19.64 6.89 -0.47
C GLU A 28 -20.80 6.01 0.02
N GLU A 29 -21.48 5.30 -0.89
CA GLU A 29 -22.53 4.34 -0.56
C GLU A 29 -21.98 3.10 0.15
N VAL A 30 -20.89 2.50 -0.34
CA VAL A 30 -20.34 1.24 0.21
C VAL A 30 -19.62 1.42 1.55
N PHE A 31 -18.96 2.56 1.75
CA PHE A 31 -18.17 2.84 2.97
C PHE A 31 -18.86 3.83 3.92
N SER A 32 -20.16 4.08 3.75
CA SER A 32 -20.92 5.04 4.59
C SER A 32 -20.77 4.80 6.09
N ASP A 33 -20.67 3.53 6.47
CA ASP A 33 -20.67 3.08 7.87
C ASP A 33 -19.24 2.80 8.39
N VAL A 34 -18.21 3.15 7.62
CA VAL A 34 -16.81 2.85 7.93
C VAL A 34 -16.02 4.16 8.14
N SER A 35 -15.84 4.55 9.39
CA SER A 35 -15.39 5.91 9.78
C SER A 35 -13.94 6.26 9.40
N ASN A 36 -13.10 5.28 9.11
CA ASN A 36 -11.68 5.51 8.79
C ASN A 36 -11.39 5.65 7.29
N PHE A 37 -12.43 5.69 6.43
CA PHE A 37 -12.32 6.00 5.01
C PHE A 37 -12.69 7.45 4.72
N ASP A 38 -11.82 8.17 4.00
CA ASP A 38 -12.00 9.53 3.51
C ASP A 38 -12.06 9.47 1.98
N ILE A 39 -13.26 9.61 1.44
CA ILE A 39 -13.54 9.51 0.01
C ILE A 39 -13.57 10.92 -0.58
N SER A 40 -12.85 11.13 -1.68
CA SER A 40 -12.83 12.46 -2.31
C SER A 40 -12.46 12.42 -3.79
N TYR A 41 -13.13 13.26 -4.57
CA TYR A 41 -12.79 13.52 -5.97
C TYR A 41 -11.43 14.23 -6.09
N GLY A 42 -10.61 13.82 -7.06
CA GLY A 42 -9.45 14.58 -7.51
C GLY A 42 -8.20 13.75 -7.72
N ASP A 43 -7.05 14.43 -7.81
CA ASP A 43 -5.78 13.79 -8.12
C ASP A 43 -5.35 12.78 -7.04
N TYR A 44 -4.70 11.70 -7.49
CA TYR A 44 -4.25 10.59 -6.67
C TYR A 44 -3.25 11.01 -5.58
N PHE A 45 -2.44 12.04 -5.85
CA PHE A 45 -1.46 12.62 -4.92
C PHE A 45 -2.00 13.84 -4.14
N GLY A 46 -3.30 14.15 -4.28
CA GLY A 46 -3.92 15.32 -3.66
C GLY A 46 -4.09 15.26 -2.13
N LYS A 47 -3.74 14.14 -1.49
CA LYS A 47 -3.73 13.97 -0.02
C LYS A 47 -2.36 13.51 0.45
N THR A 48 -1.99 13.97 1.64
CA THR A 48 -0.79 13.49 2.32
C THR A 48 -1.08 12.16 3.02
N ALA A 49 -0.24 11.15 2.79
CA ALA A 49 -0.30 9.84 3.43
C ALA A 49 1.11 9.27 3.64
N ASP A 50 1.24 8.26 4.51
CA ASP A 50 2.51 7.55 4.74
C ASP A 50 2.82 6.54 3.62
N ALA A 51 1.78 6.02 2.97
CA ALA A 51 1.87 5.02 1.91
C ALA A 51 0.89 5.32 0.77
N ILE A 52 1.23 4.85 -0.44
CA ILE A 52 0.36 4.87 -1.62
C ILE A 52 0.20 3.46 -2.17
N ILE A 53 -0.95 3.15 -2.78
CA ILE A 53 -1.19 1.83 -3.39
C ILE A 53 -0.89 1.89 -4.89
N SER A 54 -0.23 0.86 -5.42
CA SER A 54 0.01 0.65 -6.84
C SER A 54 -0.77 -0.60 -7.26
N PRO A 55 -1.91 -0.45 -7.97
CA PRO A 55 -2.71 -1.57 -8.49
C PRO A 55 -2.02 -2.21 -9.72
N ALA A 56 -0.87 -2.82 -9.47
CA ALA A 56 0.12 -3.22 -10.47
C ALA A 56 -0.25 -4.48 -11.27
N ASN A 57 0.67 -4.87 -12.16
CA ASN A 57 0.79 -6.24 -12.65
C ASN A 57 1.74 -7.07 -11.78
N SER A 58 1.74 -8.39 -11.96
CA SER A 58 2.52 -9.32 -11.14
C SER A 58 4.04 -9.27 -11.33
N PHE A 59 4.54 -8.50 -12.29
CA PHE A 59 5.98 -8.35 -12.57
C PHE A 59 6.53 -6.99 -12.18
N GLY A 60 5.69 -6.09 -11.64
CA GLY A 60 6.12 -4.79 -11.15
C GLY A 60 6.45 -3.78 -12.24
N SER A 61 5.99 -3.94 -13.49
CA SER A 61 6.02 -2.84 -14.46
C SER A 61 5.07 -1.72 -14.02
N MET A 62 5.51 -0.47 -14.12
CA MET A 62 4.82 0.72 -13.63
C MET A 62 4.75 1.81 -14.70
N ASP A 63 4.50 1.40 -15.95
CA ASP A 63 4.58 2.20 -17.16
C ASP A 63 3.20 2.59 -17.74
N GLY A 64 2.12 2.43 -16.96
CA GLY A 64 0.76 2.73 -17.41
C GLY A 64 -0.17 3.20 -16.30
N GLY A 65 -1.23 3.92 -16.70
CA GLY A 65 -2.31 4.34 -15.81
C GLY A 65 -1.81 5.10 -14.57
N VAL A 66 -2.30 4.70 -13.38
CA VAL A 66 -1.87 5.30 -12.11
C VAL A 66 -0.41 4.96 -11.77
N ASP A 67 0.11 3.81 -12.22
CA ASP A 67 1.48 3.39 -11.93
C ASP A 67 2.50 4.29 -12.62
N GLN A 68 2.20 4.75 -13.85
CA GLN A 68 3.03 5.76 -14.54
C GLN A 68 3.09 7.06 -13.72
N ARG A 69 1.97 7.49 -13.11
CA ARG A 69 1.96 8.69 -12.26
C ARG A 69 2.84 8.49 -11.01
N ILE A 70 2.89 7.26 -10.47
CA ILE A 70 3.76 6.91 -9.34
C ILE A 70 5.23 6.95 -9.75
N THR A 71 5.60 6.42 -10.91
CA THR A 71 6.99 6.50 -11.41
C THR A 71 7.38 7.92 -11.82
N ASP A 72 6.47 8.71 -12.39
CA ASP A 72 6.70 10.14 -12.65
C ASP A 72 6.98 10.91 -11.36
N TYR A 73 6.27 10.56 -10.28
CA TYR A 73 6.39 11.23 -8.99
C TYR A 73 7.63 10.79 -8.19
N PHE A 74 7.94 9.49 -8.12
CA PHE A 74 9.05 8.96 -7.30
C PHE A 74 10.31 8.60 -8.08
N GLY A 75 10.24 8.60 -9.42
CA GLY A 75 11.29 8.17 -10.36
C GLY A 75 11.31 6.67 -10.64
N TRP A 76 11.81 6.31 -11.82
CA TRP A 76 11.92 4.93 -12.32
C TRP A 76 12.71 3.99 -11.41
N GLN A 77 13.63 4.51 -10.59
CA GLN A 77 14.34 3.72 -9.58
C GLN A 77 13.41 2.99 -8.60
N LEU A 78 12.17 3.46 -8.39
CA LEU A 78 11.18 2.76 -7.57
C LEU A 78 10.77 1.45 -8.23
N GLN A 79 10.47 1.50 -9.53
CA GLN A 79 10.14 0.33 -10.34
C GLN A 79 11.31 -0.66 -10.34
N ASP A 80 12.54 -0.18 -10.56
CA ASP A 80 13.70 -1.06 -10.67
C ASP A 80 13.91 -1.88 -9.39
N ARG A 81 13.81 -1.23 -8.22
CA ARG A 81 13.88 -1.92 -6.92
C ARG A 81 12.72 -2.89 -6.71
N LEU A 82 11.51 -2.53 -7.14
CA LEU A 82 10.35 -3.42 -7.03
C LEU A 82 10.56 -4.67 -7.89
N ARG A 83 11.00 -4.51 -9.14
CA ARG A 83 11.29 -5.60 -10.06
C ARG A 83 12.43 -6.48 -9.56
N GLU A 84 13.51 -5.89 -9.09
CA GLU A 84 14.61 -6.62 -8.45
C GLU A 84 14.12 -7.46 -7.28
N LYS A 85 13.27 -6.87 -6.42
CA LYS A 85 12.68 -7.59 -5.28
C LYS A 85 11.80 -8.76 -5.74
N ILE A 86 10.96 -8.54 -6.75
CA ILE A 86 10.09 -9.58 -7.29
C ILE A 86 10.93 -10.74 -7.83
N GLN A 87 11.95 -10.44 -8.62
CA GLN A 87 12.83 -11.45 -9.21
C GLN A 87 13.62 -12.23 -8.15
N ASN A 88 14.26 -11.52 -7.22
CA ASN A 88 15.24 -12.13 -6.33
C ASN A 88 14.65 -12.68 -5.04
N SER A 89 13.46 -12.22 -4.61
CA SER A 89 12.88 -12.58 -3.31
C SER A 89 11.43 -13.05 -3.36
N LEU A 90 10.72 -12.85 -4.47
CA LEU A 90 9.32 -13.27 -4.63
C LEU A 90 9.19 -14.31 -5.75
N HIS A 91 10.26 -15.07 -6.01
CA HIS A 91 10.27 -16.17 -6.97
C HIS A 91 9.84 -15.77 -8.40
N GLY A 92 10.15 -14.54 -8.80
CA GLY A 92 9.88 -14.03 -10.15
C GLY A 92 8.49 -13.44 -10.36
N GLU A 93 7.56 -13.57 -9.40
CA GLU A 93 6.18 -13.10 -9.57
C GLU A 93 5.54 -12.69 -8.23
N LEU A 94 4.87 -11.53 -8.21
CA LEU A 94 3.95 -11.16 -7.13
C LEU A 94 2.51 -11.47 -7.58
N PRO A 95 1.90 -12.60 -7.17
CA PRO A 95 0.59 -12.98 -7.69
C PRO A 95 -0.53 -12.10 -7.13
N VAL A 96 -1.65 -12.03 -7.88
CA VAL A 96 -2.89 -11.38 -7.41
C VAL A 96 -3.31 -11.98 -6.06
N GLY A 97 -3.69 -11.11 -5.12
CA GLY A 97 -4.00 -11.52 -3.74
C GLY A 97 -2.77 -11.56 -2.81
N LYS A 98 -1.62 -11.11 -3.29
CA LYS A 98 -0.44 -10.74 -2.48
C LYS A 98 -0.13 -9.27 -2.68
N ALA A 99 0.54 -8.67 -1.70
CA ALA A 99 1.01 -7.30 -1.77
C ALA A 99 2.41 -7.20 -1.19
N TYR A 100 3.20 -6.26 -1.69
CA TYR A 100 4.54 -5.98 -1.21
C TYR A 100 4.69 -4.48 -0.94
N ILE A 101 5.19 -4.14 0.25
CA ILE A 101 5.48 -2.77 0.63
C ILE A 101 6.94 -2.47 0.33
N ILE A 102 7.18 -1.46 -0.50
CA ILE A 102 8.50 -0.99 -0.87
C ILE A 102 8.71 0.46 -0.42
N ASP A 103 9.91 0.77 0.07
CA ASP A 103 10.31 2.13 0.44
C ASP A 103 10.51 2.99 -0.83
N THR A 104 9.87 4.16 -0.87
CA THR A 104 9.97 5.12 -1.98
C THR A 104 11.35 5.76 -2.05
N ARG A 105 12.08 5.78 -0.92
CA ARG A 105 13.39 6.40 -0.68
C ARG A 105 13.43 7.89 -0.98
N THR A 106 12.26 8.53 -0.96
CA THR A 106 12.13 9.96 -1.20
C THR A 106 12.38 10.78 0.07
N LYS A 107 13.09 11.89 -0.11
CA LYS A 107 13.26 12.93 0.92
C LYS A 107 12.26 14.08 0.77
N PHE A 108 11.66 14.24 -0.42
CA PHE A 108 10.80 15.39 -0.76
C PHE A 108 9.31 15.13 -0.51
N SER A 109 8.91 13.89 -0.24
CA SER A 109 7.51 13.54 0.05
C SER A 109 7.37 12.87 1.42
N LYS A 110 6.18 13.02 2.00
CA LYS A 110 5.75 12.29 3.20
C LYS A 110 5.37 10.85 2.90
N ILE A 111 5.08 10.51 1.64
CA ILE A 111 4.78 9.15 1.21
C ILE A 111 6.07 8.33 1.22
N LYS A 112 6.28 7.58 2.30
CA LYS A 112 7.48 6.75 2.53
C LYS A 112 7.39 5.38 1.86
N TYR A 113 6.16 4.92 1.61
CA TYR A 113 5.93 3.58 1.10
C TYR A 113 5.07 3.57 -0.16
N CYS A 114 5.39 2.66 -1.07
CA CYS A 114 4.50 2.24 -2.15
C CYS A 114 4.12 0.78 -1.90
N ILE A 115 2.83 0.48 -1.95
CA ILE A 115 2.28 -0.86 -1.75
C ILE A 115 1.93 -1.41 -3.13
N SER A 116 2.78 -2.27 -3.69
CA SER A 116 2.49 -2.97 -4.93
C SER A 116 1.50 -4.09 -4.65
N ALA A 117 0.32 -4.03 -5.26
CA ALA A 117 -0.77 -4.97 -5.06
C ALA A 117 -1.38 -5.36 -6.41
N PRO A 118 -0.92 -6.48 -6.99
CA PRO A 118 -1.29 -6.81 -8.36
C PRO A 118 -2.77 -7.10 -8.52
N THR A 119 -3.40 -6.43 -9.49
CA THR A 119 -4.78 -6.69 -9.92
C THR A 119 -4.83 -7.64 -11.11
N MET A 120 -3.69 -7.91 -11.74
CA MET A 120 -3.56 -8.76 -12.91
C MET A 120 -2.15 -9.33 -13.00
N ARG A 121 -1.99 -10.45 -13.70
CA ARG A 121 -0.66 -11.02 -13.95
C ARG A 121 0.10 -10.21 -14.99
N VAL A 122 -0.54 -10.01 -16.13
CA VAL A 122 -0.13 -9.12 -17.22
C VAL A 122 -1.27 -8.14 -17.52
N PRO A 123 -1.01 -6.98 -18.14
CA PRO A 123 -2.03 -5.99 -18.48
C PRO A 123 -3.26 -6.61 -19.17
N LYS A 124 -4.43 -6.51 -18.51
CA LYS A 124 -5.73 -6.98 -19.01
C LYS A 124 -6.87 -6.27 -18.26
N ASP A 125 -8.04 -6.16 -18.87
CA ASP A 125 -9.26 -5.77 -18.15
C ASP A 125 -9.59 -6.79 -17.03
N VAL A 126 -10.02 -6.26 -15.89
CA VAL A 126 -10.33 -6.98 -14.65
C VAL A 126 -11.70 -6.60 -14.08
N SER A 127 -12.46 -5.75 -14.77
CA SER A 127 -13.75 -5.19 -14.33
C SER A 127 -14.78 -6.22 -13.87
N THR A 128 -14.76 -7.42 -14.43
CA THR A 128 -15.72 -8.51 -14.15
C THR A 128 -15.17 -9.58 -13.21
N SER A 129 -14.10 -9.29 -12.47
CA SER A 129 -13.40 -10.28 -11.64
C SER A 129 -13.19 -9.83 -10.20
N MET A 130 -12.94 -10.80 -9.30
CA MET A 130 -12.61 -10.53 -7.89
C MET A 130 -11.20 -9.97 -7.66
N LYS A 131 -10.43 -9.68 -8.72
CA LYS A 131 -9.01 -9.35 -8.59
C LYS A 131 -8.76 -8.03 -7.88
N ALA A 132 -9.60 -7.01 -8.12
CA ALA A 132 -9.52 -5.74 -7.40
C ALA A 132 -9.77 -5.94 -5.89
N TYR A 133 -10.77 -6.74 -5.54
CA TYR A 133 -11.03 -7.12 -4.15
C TYR A 133 -9.84 -7.86 -3.52
N LEU A 134 -9.27 -8.86 -4.20
CA LEU A 134 -8.13 -9.62 -3.70
C LEU A 134 -6.88 -8.75 -3.52
N ALA A 135 -6.61 -7.85 -4.46
CA ALA A 135 -5.50 -6.89 -4.37
C ALA A 135 -5.67 -5.96 -3.16
N PHE A 136 -6.85 -5.38 -2.99
CA PHE A 136 -7.12 -4.48 -1.87
C PHE A 136 -7.05 -5.22 -0.52
N ARG A 137 -7.63 -6.42 -0.43
CA ARG A 137 -7.49 -7.28 0.77
C ARG A 137 -6.03 -7.54 1.10
N ALA A 138 -5.20 -7.82 0.10
CA ALA A 138 -3.77 -8.04 0.29
C ALA A 138 -3.05 -6.77 0.78
N CYS A 139 -3.43 -5.58 0.30
CA CYS A 139 -2.93 -4.30 0.85
C CYS A 139 -3.22 -4.20 2.34
N LEU A 140 -4.48 -4.44 2.75
CA LEU A 140 -4.89 -4.32 4.16
C LEU A 140 -4.07 -5.26 5.06
N ILE A 141 -3.88 -6.51 4.65
CA ILE A 141 -3.07 -7.48 5.39
C ILE A 141 -1.60 -7.01 5.47
N ALA A 142 -1.03 -6.57 4.36
CA ALA A 142 0.36 -6.11 4.34
C ALA A 142 0.58 -4.87 5.23
N ILE A 143 -0.38 -3.94 5.29
CA ILE A 143 -0.36 -2.78 6.19
C ILE A 143 -0.38 -3.24 7.65
N GLU A 144 -1.28 -4.16 7.99
CA GLU A 144 -1.39 -4.68 9.35
C GLU A 144 -0.09 -5.36 9.80
N GLU A 145 0.48 -6.23 8.96
CA GLU A 145 1.76 -6.90 9.22
C GLU A 145 2.94 -5.94 9.31
N HIS A 146 2.96 -4.90 8.48
CA HIS A 146 3.99 -3.85 8.52
C HIS A 146 3.94 -3.08 9.84
N ASN A 147 2.76 -2.62 10.24
CA ASN A 147 2.59 -1.86 11.49
C ASN A 147 2.92 -2.72 12.72
N LYS A 148 2.51 -4.00 12.72
CA LYS A 148 2.88 -4.96 13.78
C LYS A 148 4.40 -5.13 13.90
N ARG A 149 5.13 -5.28 12.78
CA ARG A 149 6.59 -5.39 12.79
C ARG A 149 7.28 -4.11 13.27
N ALA A 150 6.89 -2.95 12.74
CA ALA A 150 7.44 -1.67 13.14
C ALA A 150 7.26 -1.41 14.65
N PHE A 151 6.11 -1.81 15.21
CA PHE A 151 5.88 -1.76 16.66
C PHE A 151 6.92 -2.59 17.44
N GLN A 152 7.06 -3.86 17.07
CA GLN A 152 7.93 -4.82 17.75
C GLN A 152 9.39 -4.39 17.70
N GLU A 153 9.84 -3.86 16.56
CA GLU A 153 11.18 -3.30 16.39
C GLU A 153 11.41 -2.12 17.35
N SER A 154 10.47 -1.19 17.42
CA SER A 154 10.56 -0.03 18.32
C SER A 154 10.63 -0.43 19.80
N GLU A 155 9.88 -1.44 20.21
CA GLU A 155 9.87 -1.96 21.58
C GLU A 155 11.18 -2.69 21.92
N ASN A 156 11.72 -3.45 20.97
CA ASN A 156 13.00 -4.12 21.12
C ASN A 156 14.16 -3.12 21.25
N GLU A 157 14.15 -2.02 20.49
CA GLU A 157 15.14 -0.96 20.63
C GLU A 157 15.06 -0.24 21.98
N LYS A 158 13.86 0.08 22.47
CA LYS A 158 13.67 0.67 23.80
C LYS A 158 14.23 -0.24 24.90
N LYS A 159 13.97 -1.55 24.82
CA LYS A 159 14.52 -2.54 25.75
C LYS A 159 16.05 -2.59 25.71
N LYS A 160 16.66 -2.57 24.51
CA LYS A 160 18.13 -2.51 24.35
C LYS A 160 18.72 -1.23 24.95
N LYS A 161 18.11 -0.07 24.73
CA LYS A 161 18.55 1.22 25.29
C LYS A 161 18.45 1.28 26.82
N LYS A 162 17.39 0.69 27.41
CA LYS A 162 17.25 0.58 28.88
C LYS A 162 18.33 -0.30 29.50
N LYS A 163 18.65 -1.45 28.90
CA LYS A 163 19.73 -2.34 29.38
C LYS A 163 21.12 -1.68 29.32
N LYS A 164 21.38 -0.82 28.33
CA LYS A 164 22.66 -0.09 28.20
C LYS A 164 22.84 1.08 29.18
N LYS A 165 21.78 1.56 29.84
CA LYS A 165 21.83 2.66 30.82
C LYS A 165 22.00 2.18 32.28
N ILE A 166 22.08 0.87 32.49
CA ILE A 166 22.21 0.24 33.83
C ILE A 166 23.67 -0.15 34.13
N TYR A 167 24.60 0.23 33.25
CA TYR A 167 26.06 0.15 33.44
C TYR A 167 26.64 1.54 33.20
#